data_AF-A0A1H4L102-F1
#
_entry.id   AF-A0A1H4L102-F1
#
_cell.length_a   1.000
_cell.length_b   1.000
_cell.length_c   1.000
_cell.angle_alpha   90.00
_cell.angle_beta   90.00
_cell.angle_gamma   90.00
#
_symmetry.space_group_name_H-M   'P 1'
#
loop_
_entity.id
_entity.type
_entity.pdbx_description
1 polymer ?
#
loop_
_entity_poly.entity_id
_entity_poly.type
_entity_poly.pdbx_seq_one_letter_code
_entity_poly.pdbx_strand_id
1 'polypeptide(L)'
;MFGEDVAEVCERFAAALTEARGKSDAEDRAFPDSGLGGLWDGAQELLRQATYYVMRRRAGAVGREGLGPVLGALAALRPAPRLHLVGHSFGGRLVSYALTGLPEGAAVTSVTLLQGAFSHYAFAERLPHAADRRGALHSAVHRVRGPVVSCHSRHDTALGLLYPVASRVLGDDASPLPDDTRWGAIGYDGVQAVEGCPRLDLAKALEGPFPAEGCVSVDVSEVVRHGVPPAGAHSDICHEELARLVLRAGRIGEG
;
A
#
# COMPACT_ATOMS: atom_id res chain seq x y z
N MET A 1 -21.92 2.03 -15.75
CA MET A 1 -22.22 3.15 -16.67
C MET A 1 -21.52 4.35 -16.06
N PHE A 2 -20.38 4.78 -16.61
CA PHE A 2 -19.65 5.94 -16.12
C PHE A 2 -20.47 7.17 -16.50
N GLY A 3 -21.06 7.85 -15.51
CA GLY A 3 -22.01 8.95 -15.71
C GLY A 3 -21.41 10.34 -15.54
N GLU A 4 -20.08 10.44 -15.43
CA GLU A 4 -19.37 11.72 -15.30
C GLU A 4 -18.70 12.08 -16.62
N ASP A 5 -18.66 13.38 -16.92
CA ASP A 5 -17.95 13.91 -18.07
C ASP A 5 -16.45 13.61 -17.92
N VAL A 6 -15.90 12.85 -18.87
CA VAL A 6 -14.48 12.45 -18.87
C VAL A 6 -13.55 13.66 -18.81
N ALA A 7 -13.97 14.79 -19.40
CA ALA A 7 -13.22 16.04 -19.33
C ALA A 7 -13.13 16.58 -17.89
N GLU A 8 -14.25 16.56 -17.15
CA GLU A 8 -14.31 17.02 -15.76
C GLU A 8 -13.43 16.16 -14.85
N VAL A 9 -13.43 14.83 -15.04
CA VAL A 9 -12.56 13.92 -14.28
C VAL A 9 -11.09 14.18 -14.61
N CYS A 10 -10.73 14.34 -15.89
CA CYS A 10 -9.37 14.71 -16.31
C CYS A 10 -8.91 16.04 -15.69
N GLU A 11 -9.76 17.06 -15.68
CA GLU A 11 -9.46 18.36 -15.08
C GLU A 11 -9.26 18.26 -13.56
N ARG A 12 -10.11 17.49 -12.86
CA ARG A 12 -9.97 17.22 -11.42
C ARG A 12 -8.63 16.53 -11.11
N PHE A 13 -8.21 15.56 -11.93
CA PHE A 13 -6.91 14.91 -11.77
C PHE A 13 -5.73 15.87 -12.02
N ALA A 14 -5.78 16.66 -13.10
CA ALA A 14 -4.74 17.63 -13.43
C ALA A 14 -4.60 18.71 -12.33
N ALA A 15 -5.73 19.20 -11.81
CA ALA A 15 -5.75 20.16 -10.70
C ALA A 15 -5.18 19.55 -9.40
N ALA A 16 -5.59 18.33 -9.04
CA ALA A 16 -5.11 17.66 -7.83
C ALA A 16 -3.60 17.33 -7.90
N LEU A 17 -3.08 16.97 -9.07
CA LEU A 17 -1.64 16.78 -9.28
C LEU A 17 -0.86 18.09 -9.22
N THR A 18 -1.40 19.17 -9.78
CA THR A 18 -0.78 20.50 -9.73
C THR A 18 -0.69 21.00 -8.28
N GLU A 19 -1.76 20.79 -7.50
CA GLU A 19 -1.78 21.08 -6.07
C GLU A 19 -0.77 20.22 -5.29
N ALA A 20 -0.69 18.92 -5.61
CA ALA A 20 0.24 17.98 -4.97
C ALA A 20 1.72 18.30 -5.29
N ARG A 21 2.03 18.71 -6.53
CA ARG A 21 3.38 19.15 -6.96
C ARG A 21 3.77 20.50 -6.36
N GLY A 22 2.84 21.45 -6.31
CA GLY A 22 3.08 22.77 -5.69
C GLY A 22 3.34 22.71 -4.17
N LYS A 23 3.11 21.56 -3.53
CA LYS A 23 3.42 21.30 -2.12
C LYS A 23 4.79 20.63 -1.90
N SER A 24 5.42 20.04 -2.92
CA SER A 24 6.77 19.46 -2.79
C SER A 24 7.88 20.44 -3.16
N ASP A 25 7.60 21.41 -4.03
CA ASP A 25 8.62 22.26 -4.63
C ASP A 25 8.40 23.73 -4.22
N ALA A 26 9.10 24.16 -3.16
CA ALA A 26 9.25 25.60 -2.88
C ALA A 26 10.25 26.29 -3.83
N GLU A 27 10.95 25.55 -4.69
CA GLU A 27 11.86 26.10 -5.69
C GLU A 27 11.80 25.30 -6.99
N ASP A 28 10.84 25.62 -7.86
CA ASP A 28 11.13 25.89 -9.28
C ASP A 28 9.93 26.54 -9.97
N ARG A 29 10.07 27.83 -10.30
CA ARG A 29 9.10 28.59 -11.12
C ARG A 29 9.60 28.67 -12.56
N ALA A 30 9.06 27.81 -13.43
CA ALA A 30 8.80 28.01 -14.87
C ALA A 30 8.18 26.69 -15.36
N PHE A 31 7.02 26.60 -16.01
CA PHE A 31 6.61 27.19 -17.28
C PHE A 31 5.07 27.23 -17.36
N PRO A 32 4.45 28.26 -17.97
CA PRO A 32 3.03 28.21 -18.32
C PRO A 32 2.90 27.59 -19.71
N ASP A 33 2.50 26.31 -19.80
CA ASP A 33 2.05 25.75 -21.07
C ASP A 33 0.56 25.40 -20.98
N SER A 34 -0.21 26.23 -21.67
CA SER A 34 -1.65 26.41 -21.55
C SER A 34 -2.47 25.38 -22.34
N GLY A 35 -3.50 24.83 -21.68
CA GLY A 35 -4.69 24.26 -22.33
C GLY A 35 -4.52 22.84 -22.88
N LEU A 36 -4.07 22.71 -24.12
CA LEU A 36 -4.10 21.43 -24.85
C LEU A 36 -3.04 20.43 -24.37
N GLY A 37 -1.84 20.91 -24.03
CA GLY A 37 -0.77 20.07 -23.45
C GLY A 37 -1.16 19.54 -22.06
N GLY A 38 -1.68 20.41 -21.20
CA GLY A 38 -2.18 20.03 -19.87
C GLY A 38 -3.38 19.08 -19.89
N LEU A 39 -4.29 19.24 -20.86
CA LEU A 39 -5.43 18.32 -21.04
C LEU A 39 -4.98 16.95 -21.59
N TRP A 40 -3.99 16.92 -22.49
CA TRP A 40 -3.43 15.67 -23.01
C TRP A 40 -2.63 14.92 -21.93
N ASP A 41 -1.80 15.63 -21.17
CA ASP A 41 -1.11 15.09 -20.01
C ASP A 41 -2.09 14.63 -18.92
N GLY A 42 -3.18 15.38 -18.71
CA GLY A 42 -4.29 15.01 -17.84
C GLY A 42 -5.05 13.76 -18.31
N ALA A 43 -5.26 13.59 -19.61
CA ALA A 43 -5.86 12.40 -20.20
C ALA A 43 -4.94 11.17 -20.12
N GLN A 44 -3.64 11.35 -20.36
CA GLN A 44 -2.64 10.30 -20.15
C GLN A 44 -2.57 9.90 -18.68
N GLU A 45 -2.67 10.86 -17.78
CA GLU A 45 -2.75 10.59 -16.36
C GLU A 45 -4.06 9.89 -15.98
N LEU A 46 -5.22 10.33 -16.48
CA LEU A 46 -6.48 9.64 -16.27
C LEU A 46 -6.44 8.19 -16.78
N LEU A 47 -5.79 7.93 -17.92
CA LEU A 47 -5.55 6.57 -18.43
C LEU A 47 -4.59 5.76 -17.54
N ARG A 48 -3.53 6.39 -17.00
CA ARG A 48 -2.64 5.77 -16.01
C ARG A 48 -3.39 5.46 -14.72
N GLN A 49 -4.27 6.34 -14.27
CA GLN A 49 -5.09 6.19 -13.06
C GLN A 49 -6.23 5.18 -13.27
N ALA A 50 -6.82 5.10 -14.46
CA ALA A 50 -7.76 4.05 -14.83
C ALA A 50 -7.06 2.68 -14.87
N THR A 51 -5.86 2.63 -15.44
CA THR A 51 -5.01 1.42 -15.41
C THR A 51 -4.62 1.05 -13.98
N TYR A 52 -4.22 2.03 -13.17
CA TYR A 52 -3.95 1.90 -11.74
C TYR A 52 -5.15 1.32 -10.98
N TYR A 53 -6.35 1.82 -11.26
CA TYR A 53 -7.60 1.34 -10.68
C TYR A 53 -7.92 -0.10 -11.11
N VAL A 54 -7.81 -0.41 -12.40
CA VAL A 54 -8.00 -1.77 -12.92
C VAL A 54 -7.00 -2.72 -12.29
N MET A 55 -5.73 -2.34 -12.18
CA MET A 55 -4.68 -3.13 -11.53
C MET A 55 -4.94 -3.30 -10.03
N ARG A 56 -5.32 -2.25 -9.30
CA ARG A 56 -5.69 -2.31 -7.88
C ARG A 56 -6.88 -3.24 -7.64
N ARG A 57 -7.94 -3.12 -8.45
CA ARG A 57 -9.14 -3.96 -8.35
C ARG A 57 -8.81 -5.41 -8.69
N ARG A 58 -8.06 -5.64 -9.77
CA ARG A 58 -7.57 -6.97 -10.15
C ARG A 58 -6.68 -7.58 -9.07
N ALA A 59 -5.76 -6.83 -8.47
CA ALA A 59 -4.90 -7.33 -7.40
C ALA A 59 -5.72 -7.87 -6.21
N GLY A 60 -6.76 -7.15 -5.79
CA GLY A 60 -7.67 -7.63 -4.74
C GLY A 60 -8.45 -8.88 -5.14
N ALA A 61 -9.04 -8.89 -6.35
CA ALA A 61 -9.80 -10.02 -6.85
C ALA A 61 -8.93 -11.27 -7.08
N VAL A 62 -7.80 -11.12 -7.77
CA VAL A 62 -6.82 -12.20 -8.01
C VAL A 62 -6.24 -12.70 -6.69
N GLY A 63 -5.99 -11.83 -5.72
CA GLY A 63 -5.59 -12.23 -4.37
C GLY A 63 -6.62 -13.16 -3.75
N ARG A 64 -7.86 -12.67 -3.60
CA ARG A 64 -8.94 -13.41 -2.92
C ARG A 64 -9.39 -14.67 -3.66
N GLU A 65 -9.59 -14.58 -4.97
CA GLU A 65 -10.23 -15.64 -5.76
C GLU A 65 -9.23 -16.55 -6.47
N GLY A 66 -7.99 -16.10 -6.64
CA GLY A 66 -6.91 -16.87 -7.26
C GLY A 66 -5.89 -17.38 -6.24
N LEU A 67 -5.12 -16.47 -5.63
CA LEU A 67 -4.02 -16.85 -4.75
C LEU A 67 -4.50 -17.50 -3.44
N GLY A 68 -5.58 -17.00 -2.83
CA GLY A 68 -6.13 -17.54 -1.59
C GLY A 68 -6.43 -19.05 -1.65
N PRO A 69 -7.22 -19.53 -2.63
CA PRO A 69 -7.46 -20.95 -2.83
C PRO A 69 -6.20 -21.78 -3.07
N VAL A 70 -5.22 -21.24 -3.82
CA VAL A 70 -3.93 -21.93 -4.05
C VAL A 70 -3.16 -22.08 -2.75
N LEU A 71 -3.08 -21.03 -1.93
CA LEU A 71 -2.45 -21.10 -0.60
C LEU A 71 -3.18 -22.08 0.32
N GLY A 72 -4.52 -22.14 0.24
CA GLY A 72 -5.33 -23.13 0.95
C GLY A 72 -5.00 -24.57 0.55
N ALA A 73 -4.86 -24.82 -0.76
CA ALA A 73 -4.46 -26.13 -1.27
C ALA A 73 -3.05 -26.52 -0.83
N LEU A 74 -2.10 -25.57 -0.84
CA LEU A 74 -0.75 -25.80 -0.33
C LEU A 74 -0.75 -26.10 1.17
N ALA A 75 -1.55 -25.38 1.97
CA ALA A 75 -1.67 -25.60 3.41
C ALA A 75 -2.28 -26.98 3.77
N ALA A 76 -3.01 -27.62 2.85
CA ALA A 76 -3.59 -28.94 3.03
C ALA A 76 -2.61 -30.10 2.74
N LEU A 77 -1.44 -29.82 2.12
CA LEU A 77 -0.42 -30.82 1.84
C LEU A 77 0.13 -31.47 3.12
N ARG A 78 0.71 -32.67 2.98
CA ARG A 78 1.31 -33.43 4.09
C ARG A 78 2.73 -33.88 3.71
N PRO A 79 3.79 -33.37 4.36
CA PRO A 79 3.77 -32.30 5.37
C PRO A 79 3.36 -30.95 4.77
N ALA A 80 2.69 -30.12 5.56
CA ALA A 80 2.27 -28.78 5.11
C ALA A 80 3.47 -27.83 5.09
N PRO A 81 3.73 -27.11 3.99
CA PRO A 81 4.79 -26.11 3.94
C PRO A 81 4.46 -24.89 4.81
N ARG A 82 5.50 -24.21 5.29
CA ARG A 82 5.36 -22.85 5.87
C ARG A 82 5.20 -21.85 4.74
N LEU A 83 4.08 -21.15 4.71
CA LEU A 83 3.75 -20.17 3.66
C LEU A 83 4.15 -18.77 4.12
N HIS A 84 5.07 -18.12 3.42
CA HIS A 84 5.50 -16.75 3.68
C HIS A 84 5.17 -15.89 2.47
N LEU A 85 4.44 -14.81 2.66
CA LEU A 85 4.02 -13.94 1.57
C LEU A 85 4.82 -12.64 1.57
N VAL A 86 5.34 -12.27 0.41
CA VAL A 86 6.00 -10.97 0.19
C VAL A 86 5.32 -10.30 -0.97
N GLY A 87 4.92 -9.04 -0.80
CA GLY A 87 4.22 -8.29 -1.83
C GLY A 87 4.70 -6.86 -1.91
N HIS A 88 5.11 -6.45 -3.11
CA HIS A 88 5.47 -5.06 -3.42
C HIS A 88 4.29 -4.32 -4.04
N SER A 89 4.05 -3.05 -3.69
CA SER A 89 3.04 -2.21 -4.35
C SER A 89 1.65 -2.91 -4.41
N PHE A 90 1.07 -3.11 -5.59
CA PHE A 90 -0.15 -3.89 -5.77
C PHE A 90 0.00 -5.37 -5.48
N GLY A 91 1.20 -5.94 -5.59
CA GLY A 91 1.53 -7.26 -5.06
C GLY A 91 1.29 -7.32 -3.54
N GLY A 92 1.57 -6.24 -2.81
CA GLY A 92 1.22 -6.09 -1.40
C GLY A 92 -0.29 -6.22 -1.18
N ARG A 93 -1.09 -5.49 -1.97
CA ARG A 93 -2.55 -5.64 -1.95
C ARG A 93 -2.99 -7.05 -2.31
N LEU A 94 -2.39 -7.67 -3.31
CA LEU A 94 -2.72 -9.02 -3.77
C LEU A 94 -2.51 -10.05 -2.66
N VAL A 95 -1.34 -10.06 -2.02
CA VAL A 95 -1.05 -11.01 -0.93
C VAL A 95 -1.91 -10.75 0.30
N SER A 96 -2.22 -9.48 0.62
CA SER A 96 -3.12 -9.17 1.73
C SER A 96 -4.56 -9.61 1.47
N TYR A 97 -5.07 -9.46 0.23
CA TYR A 97 -6.42 -9.95 -0.12
C TYR A 97 -6.47 -11.48 -0.25
N ALA A 98 -5.35 -12.15 -0.56
CA ALA A 98 -5.29 -13.60 -0.54
C ALA A 98 -5.66 -14.22 0.82
N LEU A 99 -5.36 -13.51 1.91
CA LEU A 99 -5.76 -13.91 3.26
C LEU A 99 -7.28 -14.03 3.42
N THR A 100 -8.05 -13.19 2.72
CA THR A 100 -9.52 -13.23 2.74
C THR A 100 -10.09 -14.38 1.92
N GLY A 101 -9.29 -14.98 1.04
CA GLY A 101 -9.65 -16.14 0.22
C GLY A 101 -9.17 -17.47 0.79
N LEU A 102 -8.53 -17.48 1.96
CA LEU A 102 -8.07 -18.72 2.59
C LEU A 102 -9.25 -19.53 3.14
N PRO A 103 -9.31 -20.86 2.89
CA PRO A 103 -10.35 -21.71 3.48
C PRO A 103 -10.24 -21.75 5.00
N GLU A 104 -11.35 -21.99 5.68
CA GLU A 104 -11.42 -22.00 7.15
C GLU A 104 -10.30 -22.86 7.78
N GLY A 105 -9.66 -22.33 8.82
CA GLY A 105 -8.54 -23.00 9.50
C GLY A 105 -7.17 -22.89 8.81
N ALA A 106 -7.09 -22.56 7.51
CA ALA A 106 -5.79 -22.38 6.82
C ALA A 106 -5.14 -21.03 7.20
N ALA A 107 -3.83 -20.97 7.46
CA ALA A 107 -3.17 -19.71 7.79
C ALA A 107 -1.78 -19.67 7.15
N VAL A 108 -1.33 -18.46 6.81
CA VAL A 108 0.06 -18.24 6.40
C VAL A 108 0.94 -17.96 7.62
N THR A 109 2.24 -18.15 7.47
CA THR A 109 3.21 -17.98 8.55
C THR A 109 3.60 -16.52 8.75
N SER A 110 3.87 -15.77 7.68
CA SER A 110 4.12 -14.32 7.79
C SER A 110 3.74 -13.60 6.50
N VAL A 111 3.57 -12.28 6.60
CA VAL A 111 3.35 -11.39 5.45
C VAL A 111 4.31 -10.20 5.56
N THR A 112 5.01 -9.88 4.49
CA THR A 112 5.85 -8.68 4.37
C THR A 112 5.40 -7.84 3.19
N LEU A 113 5.05 -6.59 3.46
CA LEU A 113 4.57 -5.62 2.49
C LEU A 113 5.69 -4.63 2.23
N LEU A 114 6.19 -4.59 1.00
CA LEU A 114 7.20 -3.65 0.55
C LEU A 114 6.48 -2.52 -0.18
N GLN A 115 6.40 -1.32 0.41
CA GLN A 115 5.78 -0.17 -0.25
C GLN A 115 4.36 -0.51 -0.74
N GLY A 116 3.52 -1.03 0.17
CA GLY A 116 2.18 -1.54 -0.16
C GLY A 116 1.25 -0.45 -0.73
N ALA A 117 0.61 -0.74 -1.87
CA ALA A 117 -0.28 0.19 -2.58
C ALA A 117 -1.77 -0.03 -2.24
N PHE A 118 -2.12 0.18 -0.97
CA PHE A 118 -3.50 0.16 -0.48
C PHE A 118 -3.62 0.96 0.83
N SER A 119 -4.85 1.13 1.32
CA SER A 119 -5.12 2.01 2.46
C SER A 119 -4.33 1.59 3.70
N HIS A 120 -3.67 2.55 4.35
CA HIS A 120 -3.01 2.38 5.64
C HIS A 120 -3.96 1.99 6.79
N TYR A 121 -5.27 2.16 6.62
CA TYR A 121 -6.31 1.75 7.56
C TYR A 121 -6.90 0.38 7.23
N ALA A 122 -6.34 -0.36 6.25
CA ALA A 122 -6.95 -1.60 5.81
C ALA A 122 -7.08 -2.65 6.93
N PHE A 123 -6.19 -2.65 7.91
CA PHE A 123 -6.22 -3.56 9.06
C PHE A 123 -6.92 -2.98 10.30
N ALA A 124 -7.39 -1.74 10.25
CA ALA A 124 -8.00 -1.07 11.40
C ALA A 124 -9.32 -1.72 11.80
N GLU A 125 -9.50 -1.99 13.10
CA GLU A 125 -10.77 -2.50 13.62
C GLU A 125 -11.88 -1.45 13.60
N ARG A 126 -11.53 -0.17 13.73
CA ARG A 126 -12.41 0.99 13.67
C ARG A 126 -11.70 2.10 12.93
N LEU A 127 -12.35 2.70 11.94
CA LEU A 127 -11.78 3.82 11.18
C LEU A 127 -11.87 5.10 12.03
N PRO A 128 -10.80 5.92 12.14
CA PRO A 128 -10.83 7.18 12.88
C PRO A 128 -11.92 8.14 12.41
N HIS A 129 -12.24 8.08 11.12
CA HIS A 129 -13.17 8.98 10.42
C HIS A 129 -14.59 8.42 10.29
N ALA A 130 -14.81 7.16 10.70
CA ALA A 130 -16.09 6.47 10.66
C ALA A 130 -16.03 5.28 11.63
N ALA A 131 -16.28 5.53 12.91
CA ALA A 131 -16.05 4.55 13.98
C ALA A 131 -16.95 3.30 13.87
N ASP A 132 -18.05 3.38 13.13
CA ASP A 132 -18.95 2.27 12.78
C ASP A 132 -18.40 1.39 11.64
N ARG A 133 -17.37 1.86 10.94
CA ARG A 133 -16.74 1.17 9.81
C ARG A 133 -15.38 0.59 10.20
N ARG A 134 -14.98 -0.45 9.48
CA ARG A 134 -13.72 -1.18 9.67
C ARG A 134 -12.87 -1.14 8.41
N GLY A 135 -11.58 -1.38 8.57
CA GLY A 135 -10.68 -1.62 7.45
C GLY A 135 -11.09 -2.84 6.64
N ALA A 136 -10.87 -2.80 5.32
CA ALA A 136 -11.29 -3.87 4.40
C ALA A 136 -10.64 -5.24 4.68
N LEU A 137 -9.55 -5.26 5.46
CA LEU A 137 -8.74 -6.42 5.82
C LEU A 137 -8.67 -6.61 7.34
N HIS A 138 -9.55 -5.99 8.13
CA HIS A 138 -9.49 -6.01 9.60
C HIS A 138 -9.46 -7.44 10.18
N SER A 139 -10.21 -8.37 9.58
CA SER A 139 -10.24 -9.78 10.01
C SER A 139 -9.14 -10.64 9.37
N ALA A 140 -8.50 -10.15 8.30
CA ALA A 140 -7.51 -10.89 7.54
C ALA A 140 -6.21 -11.11 8.34
N VAL A 141 -5.90 -10.21 9.29
CA VAL A 141 -4.71 -10.31 10.15
C VAL A 141 -4.71 -11.62 10.96
N HIS A 142 -5.87 -12.12 11.38
CA HIS A 142 -6.00 -13.38 12.13
C HIS A 142 -5.71 -14.63 11.27
N ARG A 143 -5.51 -14.46 9.96
CA ARG A 143 -5.14 -15.52 9.01
C ARG A 143 -3.62 -15.64 8.85
N VAL A 144 -2.85 -14.88 9.64
CA VAL A 144 -1.40 -14.89 9.69
C VAL A 144 -0.98 -15.34 11.09
N ARG A 145 -0.18 -16.41 11.18
CA ARG A 145 0.31 -16.94 12.48
C ARG A 145 1.41 -16.09 13.09
N GLY A 146 2.15 -15.38 12.24
CA GLY A 146 3.25 -14.50 12.62
C GLY A 146 2.96 -13.05 12.25
N PRO A 147 4.00 -12.23 12.03
CA PRO A 147 3.81 -10.80 11.82
C PRO A 147 3.30 -10.48 10.41
N VAL A 148 2.53 -9.39 10.34
CA VAL A 148 2.24 -8.63 9.12
C VAL A 148 3.12 -7.38 9.16
N VAL A 149 4.21 -7.41 8.41
CA VAL A 149 5.21 -6.34 8.37
C VAL A 149 4.88 -5.37 7.25
N SER A 150 4.76 -4.08 7.57
CA SER A 150 4.65 -3.01 6.59
C SER A 150 5.94 -2.21 6.53
N CYS A 151 6.75 -2.46 5.51
CA CYS A 151 7.91 -1.63 5.18
C CYS A 151 7.42 -0.39 4.42
N HIS A 152 7.63 0.79 4.99
CA HIS A 152 7.18 2.06 4.41
C HIS A 152 8.34 3.05 4.26
N SER A 153 8.25 3.92 3.25
CA SER A 153 9.23 4.98 3.04
C SER A 153 8.55 6.30 2.70
N ARG A 154 8.98 7.37 3.37
CA ARG A 154 8.54 8.74 3.05
C ARG A 154 9.05 9.23 1.69
N HIS A 155 10.04 8.54 1.11
CA HIS A 155 10.59 8.86 -0.22
C HIS A 155 9.77 8.22 -1.35
N ASP A 156 8.77 7.40 -1.04
CA ASP A 156 7.82 6.84 -2.01
C ASP A 156 6.75 7.87 -2.37
N THR A 157 7.07 8.76 -3.31
CA THR A 157 6.15 9.82 -3.75
C THR A 157 4.98 9.29 -4.58
N ALA A 158 5.09 8.10 -5.18
CA ALA A 158 3.95 7.44 -5.82
C ALA A 158 2.84 7.18 -4.78
N LEU A 159 3.21 6.67 -3.61
CA LEU A 159 2.28 6.40 -2.52
C LEU A 159 1.93 7.63 -1.69
N GLY A 160 2.83 8.61 -1.59
CA GLY A 160 2.59 9.87 -0.87
C GLY A 160 1.71 10.87 -1.63
N LEU A 161 1.70 10.84 -2.98
CA LEU A 161 1.01 11.84 -3.80
C LEU A 161 -0.03 11.21 -4.73
N LEU A 162 0.36 10.24 -5.56
CA LEU A 162 -0.53 9.70 -6.60
C LEU A 162 -1.66 8.88 -5.98
N TYR A 163 -1.38 8.07 -4.95
CA TYR A 163 -2.39 7.26 -4.31
C TYR A 163 -3.47 8.05 -3.56
N PRO A 164 -3.16 9.07 -2.73
CA PRO A 164 -4.17 9.89 -2.09
C PRO A 164 -5.01 10.68 -3.10
N VAL A 165 -4.37 11.26 -4.13
CA VAL A 165 -5.08 11.97 -5.21
C VAL A 165 -6.06 11.03 -5.92
N ALA A 166 -5.59 9.86 -6.35
CA ALA A 166 -6.44 8.87 -7.02
C ALA A 166 -7.58 8.38 -6.13
N SER A 167 -7.31 8.14 -4.84
CA SER A 167 -8.33 7.65 -3.93
C SER A 167 -9.37 8.71 -3.59
N ARG A 168 -8.97 9.99 -3.51
CA ARG A 168 -9.88 11.13 -3.29
C ARG A 168 -10.78 11.40 -4.48
N VAL A 169 -10.24 11.36 -5.70
CA VAL A 169 -11.06 11.54 -6.93
C VAL A 169 -12.08 10.42 -7.08
N LEU A 170 -11.73 9.19 -6.68
CA LEU A 170 -12.62 8.03 -6.77
C LEU A 170 -13.60 7.89 -5.59
N GLY A 171 -13.44 8.68 -4.52
CA GLY A 171 -14.19 8.56 -3.27
C GLY A 171 -15.19 9.69 -2.99
N ASP A 172 -15.37 10.60 -3.96
CA ASP A 172 -16.21 11.80 -3.96
C ASP A 172 -16.80 12.24 -2.61
N ASP A 173 -15.98 12.94 -1.83
CA ASP A 173 -16.43 13.92 -0.84
C ASP A 173 -15.56 15.17 -0.98
N ALA A 174 -16.19 16.24 -1.46
CA ALA A 174 -15.58 17.54 -1.68
C ALA A 174 -15.32 18.25 -0.34
N SER A 175 -14.11 18.09 0.22
CA SER A 175 -13.50 19.14 1.04
C SER A 175 -11.97 19.00 1.09
N PRO A 176 -11.19 20.00 0.64
CA PRO A 176 -9.74 20.01 0.76
C PRO A 176 -9.37 20.51 2.15
N LEU A 177 -8.94 19.61 3.03
CA LEU A 177 -8.05 20.00 4.13
C LEU A 177 -6.68 19.35 3.90
N PRO A 178 -5.56 20.10 4.09
CA PRO A 178 -4.20 19.63 3.85
C PRO A 178 -3.75 18.39 4.65
N ASP A 179 -4.54 17.95 5.63
CA ASP A 179 -4.20 16.84 6.54
C ASP A 179 -5.23 15.70 6.48
N ASP A 180 -5.91 15.53 5.35
CA ASP A 180 -6.89 14.46 5.18
C ASP A 180 -6.23 13.07 5.03
N THR A 181 -5.85 12.52 6.17
CA THR A 181 -5.27 11.18 6.30
C THR A 181 -6.18 10.07 5.83
N ARG A 182 -7.47 10.31 5.49
CA ARG A 182 -8.40 9.27 5.01
C ARG A 182 -7.88 8.42 3.84
N TRP A 183 -7.00 9.00 3.02
CA TRP A 183 -6.58 8.45 1.74
C TRP A 183 -5.11 7.99 1.69
N GLY A 184 -4.44 7.83 2.85
CA GLY A 184 -3.04 7.43 2.90
C GLY A 184 -2.77 5.98 2.47
N ALA A 185 -1.60 5.75 1.90
CA ALA A 185 -1.10 4.44 1.50
C ALA A 185 -0.21 3.82 2.58
N ILE A 186 -0.45 2.55 2.89
CA ILE A 186 0.31 1.78 3.87
C ILE A 186 1.83 1.76 3.58
N GLY A 187 2.23 1.82 2.30
CA GLY A 187 3.64 1.86 1.92
C GLY A 187 4.32 3.23 2.07
N TYR A 188 3.56 4.30 2.33
CA TYR A 188 4.12 5.63 2.62
C TYR A 188 4.29 5.85 4.13
N ASP A 189 3.24 5.57 4.90
CA ASP A 189 3.17 5.89 6.33
C ASP A 189 2.83 4.69 7.23
N GLY A 190 2.97 3.46 6.75
CA GLY A 190 2.80 2.25 7.55
C GLY A 190 1.35 1.93 7.89
N VAL A 191 1.15 1.00 8.82
CA VAL A 191 -0.18 0.63 9.34
C VAL A 191 -0.69 1.73 10.28
N GLN A 192 -1.95 2.11 10.13
CA GLN A 192 -2.61 3.13 10.92
C GLN A 192 -3.88 2.60 11.59
N ALA A 193 -4.23 3.19 12.74
CA ALA A 193 -5.42 2.85 13.53
C ALA A 193 -5.58 1.36 13.90
N VAL A 194 -4.44 0.68 14.13
CA VAL A 194 -4.40 -0.66 14.72
C VAL A 194 -3.79 -0.56 16.11
N GLU A 195 -4.57 -0.89 17.13
CA GLU A 195 -4.12 -0.86 18.52
C GLU A 195 -2.95 -1.83 18.72
N GLY A 196 -1.93 -1.38 19.46
CA GLY A 196 -0.75 -2.20 19.74
C GLY A 196 0.18 -2.45 18.56
N CYS A 197 -0.03 -1.84 17.38
CA CYS A 197 0.86 -1.97 16.23
C CYS A 197 2.20 -1.24 16.47
N PRO A 198 3.34 -1.94 16.63
CA PRO A 198 4.61 -1.29 16.88
C PRO A 198 5.10 -0.55 15.65
N ARG A 199 5.83 0.55 15.87
CA ARG A 199 6.53 1.30 14.83
C ARG A 199 8.03 1.25 15.10
N LEU A 200 8.78 0.67 14.17
CA LEU A 200 10.22 0.46 14.30
C LEU A 200 10.94 1.23 13.20
N ASP A 201 12.13 1.74 13.51
CA ASP A 201 13.11 2.07 12.48
C ASP A 201 13.79 0.78 11.99
N LEU A 202 14.49 0.88 10.85
CA LEU A 202 15.14 -0.27 10.22
C LEU A 202 16.16 -0.95 11.15
N ALA A 203 16.97 -0.18 11.86
CA ALA A 203 17.98 -0.70 12.78
C ALA A 203 17.34 -1.54 13.91
N LYS A 204 16.31 -1.01 14.59
CA LYS A 204 15.58 -1.75 15.64
C LYS A 204 14.89 -2.99 15.08
N ALA A 205 14.36 -2.91 13.86
CA ALA A 205 13.72 -4.05 13.22
C ALA A 205 14.73 -5.16 12.89
N LEU A 206 15.97 -4.83 12.52
CA LEU A 206 17.01 -5.80 12.17
C LEU A 206 17.79 -6.36 13.37
N GLU A 207 18.02 -5.55 14.40
CA GLU A 207 18.92 -5.91 15.52
C GLU A 207 18.18 -6.09 16.85
N GLY A 208 17.04 -5.43 17.02
CA GLY A 208 16.27 -5.44 18.26
C GLY A 208 15.17 -6.51 18.33
N PRO A 209 14.40 -6.56 19.42
CA PRO A 209 13.24 -7.44 19.53
C PRO A 209 12.26 -7.23 18.37
N PHE A 210 11.83 -8.33 17.74
CA PHE A 210 10.91 -8.28 16.61
C PHE A 210 9.55 -8.90 16.99
N PRO A 211 8.42 -8.26 16.66
CA PRO A 211 7.09 -8.78 16.99
C PRO A 211 6.86 -10.19 16.44
N ALA A 212 6.40 -11.07 17.33
CA ALA A 212 6.13 -12.47 17.00
C ALA A 212 4.89 -12.65 16.12
N GLU A 213 3.90 -11.76 16.28
CA GLU A 213 2.58 -11.77 15.65
C GLU A 213 2.03 -10.35 15.52
N GLY A 214 0.91 -10.21 14.80
CA GLY A 214 0.22 -8.94 14.62
C GLY A 214 0.87 -8.00 13.60
N CYS A 215 0.32 -6.80 13.47
CA CYS A 215 0.82 -5.79 12.54
C CYS A 215 2.03 -5.06 13.12
N VAL A 216 3.05 -4.81 12.30
CA VAL A 216 4.21 -3.95 12.63
C VAL A 216 4.54 -3.05 11.45
N SER A 217 4.81 -1.78 11.73
CA SER A 217 5.32 -0.82 10.74
C SER A 217 6.81 -0.64 10.89
N VAL A 218 7.56 -0.79 9.80
CA VAL A 218 9.00 -0.57 9.76
C VAL A 218 9.30 0.57 8.81
N ASP A 219 9.90 1.64 9.32
CA ASP A 219 10.41 2.73 8.50
C ASP A 219 11.73 2.29 7.85
N VAL A 220 11.68 2.15 6.52
CA VAL A 220 12.81 1.73 5.69
C VAL A 220 13.37 2.88 4.86
N SER A 221 12.99 4.12 5.18
CA SER A 221 13.39 5.33 4.44
C SER A 221 14.89 5.58 4.43
N GLU A 222 15.67 4.95 5.32
CA GLU A 222 17.13 5.05 5.33
C GLU A 222 17.76 4.42 4.08
N VAL A 223 17.17 3.31 3.59
CA VAL A 223 17.68 2.53 2.44
C VAL A 223 16.80 2.69 1.20
N VAL A 224 15.47 2.71 1.37
CA VAL A 224 14.48 2.94 0.30
C VAL A 224 14.32 4.45 0.11
N ARG A 225 15.19 5.06 -0.69
CA ARG A 225 15.25 6.53 -0.85
C ARG A 225 15.64 7.01 -2.24
N HIS A 226 16.00 6.11 -3.15
CA HIS A 226 16.46 6.46 -4.50
C HIS A 226 15.35 6.25 -5.51
N GLY A 227 15.18 7.20 -6.41
CA GLY A 227 14.28 7.04 -7.53
C GLY A 227 13.99 8.36 -8.21
N VAL A 228 13.21 8.30 -9.29
CA VAL A 228 12.94 9.45 -10.14
C VAL A 228 11.50 9.90 -9.99
N PRO A 229 11.21 11.22 -9.99
CA PRO A 229 9.84 11.71 -10.05
C PRO A 229 9.07 11.16 -11.27
N PRO A 230 7.75 10.96 -11.17
CA PRO A 230 6.90 11.21 -9.99
C PRO A 230 6.88 10.06 -8.98
N ALA A 231 7.53 8.93 -9.28
CA ALA A 231 7.41 7.72 -8.46
C ALA A 231 8.28 7.73 -7.19
N GLY A 232 9.39 8.47 -7.21
CA GLY A 232 10.33 8.51 -6.09
C GLY A 232 10.87 7.10 -5.81
N ALA A 233 11.04 6.76 -4.54
CA ALA A 233 11.63 5.50 -4.10
C ALA A 233 10.71 4.26 -4.21
N HIS A 234 9.58 4.35 -4.94
CA HIS A 234 8.59 3.27 -5.01
C HIS A 234 9.16 1.92 -5.46
N SER A 235 10.14 1.92 -6.38
CA SER A 235 10.79 0.71 -6.90
C SER A 235 12.13 0.40 -6.25
N ASP A 236 12.55 1.18 -5.26
CA ASP A 236 13.84 1.06 -4.58
C ASP A 236 13.80 -0.01 -3.47
N ILE A 237 13.44 -1.24 -3.85
CA ILE A 237 13.10 -2.32 -2.91
C ILE A 237 14.12 -3.47 -2.90
N CYS A 238 15.15 -3.39 -3.74
CA CYS A 238 16.17 -4.43 -3.87
C CYS A 238 17.35 -4.15 -2.95
N HIS A 239 17.10 -4.24 -1.63
CA HIS A 239 18.09 -4.02 -0.57
C HIS A 239 18.29 -5.27 0.27
N GLU A 240 19.52 -5.51 0.72
CA GLU A 240 19.84 -6.66 1.58
C GLU A 240 19.06 -6.58 2.91
N GLU A 241 18.89 -5.38 3.44
CA GLU A 241 18.15 -5.07 4.65
C GLU A 241 16.69 -5.51 4.55
N LEU A 242 16.05 -5.29 3.39
CA LEU A 242 14.68 -5.73 3.16
C LEU A 242 14.59 -7.26 3.06
N ALA A 243 15.59 -7.92 2.46
CA ALA A 243 15.67 -9.38 2.46
C ALA A 243 15.84 -9.93 3.88
N ARG A 244 16.69 -9.31 4.71
CA ARG A 244 16.87 -9.67 6.13
C ARG A 244 15.57 -9.47 6.93
N LEU A 245 14.81 -8.41 6.67
CA LEU A 245 13.48 -8.23 7.28
C LEU A 245 12.50 -9.34 6.90
N VAL A 246 12.46 -9.76 5.64
CA VAL A 246 11.62 -10.89 5.20
C VAL A 246 12.00 -12.17 5.95
N LEU A 247 13.29 -12.47 6.07
CA LEU A 247 13.78 -13.64 6.78
C LEU A 247 13.44 -13.59 8.27
N ARG A 248 13.62 -12.43 8.91
CA ARG A 248 13.30 -12.21 10.33
C ARG A 248 11.81 -12.31 10.61
N ALA A 249 10.98 -11.68 9.79
CA ALA A 249 9.52 -11.80 9.86
C ALA A 249 9.06 -13.25 9.66
N GLY A 250 9.74 -13.98 8.77
CA GLY A 250 9.49 -15.39 8.54
C GLY A 250 10.08 -16.32 9.59
N ARG A 251 11.02 -15.87 10.44
CA ARG A 251 11.88 -16.71 11.29
C ARG A 251 12.47 -17.87 10.49
N ILE A 252 13.10 -17.49 9.38
CA ILE A 252 13.75 -18.41 8.45
C ILE A 252 15.24 -18.41 8.79
N GLY A 253 15.79 -19.58 9.13
CA GLY A 253 17.20 -19.71 9.53
C GLY A 253 17.46 -19.50 11.02
N GLU A 254 16.44 -19.12 11.80
CA GLU A 254 16.46 -19.19 13.27
C GLU A 254 16.16 -20.64 13.67
N GLY A 255 17.21 -21.40 14.02
CA GLY A 255 17.14 -22.77 14.52
C GLY A 255 17.42 -22.84 16.02
#